data_AF-A0A5P0JLH9-F1
#
_entry.id   AF-A0A5P0JLH9-F1
#
_cell.length_a   1.000
_cell.length_b   1.000
_cell.length_c   1.000
_cell.angle_alpha   90.00
_cell.angle_beta   90.00
_cell.angle_gamma   90.00
#
_symmetry.space_group_name_H-M   'P 1'
#
loop_
_entity.id
_entity.type
_entity.pdbx_description
1 polymer ?
#
loop_
_entity_poly.entity_id
_entity_poly.type
_entity_poly.pdbx_seq_one_letter_code
_entity_poly.pdbx_strand_id
1 'polypeptide(L)'
;MKMNKSLIVLCLSAGLLASAPGISLADVNYVPQNTSDAPAIPSAALQQLTWTPVDQSKTQTTQLATGGQQLNVPGISGPVAAYSVPANIGEL
;
A
#
# COMPACT_ATOMS: atom_id res chain seq x y z
N MET A 1 28.78 41.33 -29.11
CA MET A 1 28.69 41.13 -27.64
C MET A 1 27.88 39.86 -27.37
N LYS A 2 28.55 38.76 -27.04
CA LYS A 2 27.95 37.40 -26.91
C LYS A 2 28.40 36.82 -25.57
N MET A 3 27.80 37.29 -24.48
CA MET A 3 28.15 36.81 -23.11
C MET A 3 26.99 36.89 -22.09
N ASN A 4 25.81 37.32 -22.52
CA ASN A 4 24.58 37.33 -21.70
C ASN A 4 23.83 35.99 -21.75
N LYS A 5 23.95 35.23 -22.84
CA LYS A 5 23.28 33.92 -22.99
C LYS A 5 23.86 32.84 -22.08
N SER A 6 25.18 32.77 -21.93
CA SER A 6 25.82 31.76 -21.08
C SER A 6 25.57 31.98 -19.59
N LEU A 7 25.51 33.23 -19.15
CA LEU A 7 25.25 33.54 -17.74
C LEU A 7 23.79 33.22 -17.35
N ILE A 8 22.85 33.50 -18.26
CA ILE A 8 21.44 33.12 -18.08
C ILE A 8 21.27 31.60 -18.03
N VAL A 9 21.92 30.86 -18.92
CA VAL A 9 21.90 29.39 -18.90
C VAL A 9 22.48 28.85 -17.60
N LEU A 10 23.59 29.40 -17.12
CA LEU A 10 24.21 28.96 -15.87
C LEU A 10 23.27 29.20 -14.66
N CYS A 11 22.61 30.36 -14.58
CA CYS A 11 21.66 30.66 -13.52
C CYS A 11 20.39 29.79 -13.60
N LEU A 12 19.88 29.51 -14.81
CA LEU A 12 18.73 28.61 -15.00
C LEU A 12 19.06 27.16 -14.61
N SER A 13 20.24 26.68 -14.99
CA SER A 13 20.70 25.34 -14.61
C SER A 13 20.89 25.24 -13.09
N ALA A 14 21.49 26.24 -12.45
CA ALA A 14 21.64 26.25 -10.99
C ALA A 14 20.29 26.28 -10.25
N GLY A 15 19.33 27.08 -10.75
CA GLY A 15 17.97 27.10 -10.20
C GLY A 15 17.25 25.76 -10.36
N LEU A 16 17.43 25.08 -11.50
CA LEU A 16 16.80 23.78 -11.75
C LEU A 16 17.36 22.68 -10.84
N LEU A 17 18.68 22.64 -10.62
CA LEU A 17 19.29 21.70 -9.67
C LEU A 17 18.92 21.98 -8.21
N ALA A 18 18.71 23.26 -7.84
CA ALA A 18 18.23 23.63 -6.51
C ALA A 18 16.74 23.28 -6.27
N SER A 19 15.99 23.04 -7.35
CA SER A 19 14.56 22.69 -7.32
C SER A 19 14.28 21.19 -7.41
N ALA A 20 15.32 20.33 -7.44
CA ALA A 20 15.11 18.90 -7.33
C ALA A 20 14.42 18.64 -5.98
N PRO A 21 13.19 18.10 -5.96
CA PRO A 21 12.55 17.72 -4.72
C PRO A 21 13.49 16.73 -4.04
N GLY A 22 13.97 17.10 -2.85
CA GLY A 22 14.64 16.14 -1.97
C GLY A 22 13.72 14.93 -1.90
N ILE A 23 14.29 13.76 -2.14
CA ILE A 23 13.59 12.48 -2.05
C ILE A 23 13.02 12.43 -0.63
N SER A 24 11.75 12.79 -0.49
CA SER A 24 11.04 12.68 0.78
C SER A 24 10.67 11.21 0.89
N LEU A 25 11.65 10.39 1.28
CA LEU A 25 11.35 9.07 1.79
C LEU A 25 10.52 9.33 3.05
N ALA A 26 9.25 8.94 3.03
CA ALA A 26 8.50 8.85 4.26
C ALA A 26 9.29 7.89 5.16
N ASP A 27 9.71 8.37 6.33
CA ASP A 27 10.31 7.50 7.35
C ASP A 27 9.22 6.55 7.82
N VAL A 28 9.14 5.39 7.16
CA VAL A 28 8.26 4.32 7.59
C VAL A 28 8.87 3.79 8.87
N ASN A 29 8.23 4.08 10.00
CA ASN A 29 8.58 3.51 11.28
C ASN A 29 8.34 1.99 11.21
N TYR A 30 9.33 1.26 10.70
CA TYR A 30 9.38 -0.19 10.77
C TYR A 30 9.62 -0.58 12.22
N VAL A 31 8.55 -0.64 13.02
CA VAL A 31 8.57 -1.46 14.22
C VAL A 31 8.76 -2.89 13.73
N PRO A 32 9.88 -3.58 14.03
CA PRO A 32 10.10 -4.94 13.55
C PRO A 32 9.00 -5.83 14.11
N GLN A 33 8.05 -6.20 13.25
CA GLN A 33 7.03 -7.17 13.64
C GLN A 33 7.68 -8.54 13.60
N ASN A 34 7.70 -9.22 14.74
CA ASN A 34 8.10 -10.62 14.76
C ASN A 34 6.97 -11.43 14.09
N THR A 35 7.21 -11.86 12.85
CA THR A 35 6.27 -12.64 12.04
C THR A 35 6.60 -14.13 12.03
N SER A 36 7.49 -14.59 12.93
CA SER A 36 7.95 -15.99 12.95
C SER A 36 6.83 -16.99 13.18
N ASP A 37 5.79 -16.59 13.91
CA ASP A 37 4.60 -17.40 14.21
C ASP A 37 3.40 -17.08 13.31
N ALA A 38 3.57 -16.21 12.30
CA ALA A 38 2.47 -15.87 11.40
C ALA A 38 2.10 -17.08 10.51
N PRO A 39 0.81 -17.41 10.35
CA PRO A 39 0.39 -18.46 9.43
C PRO A 39 0.84 -18.16 8.00
N ALA A 40 1.49 -19.13 7.35
CA ALA A 40 1.80 -19.03 5.93
C ALA A 40 0.51 -19.25 5.12
N ILE A 41 -0.04 -18.17 4.54
CA ILE A 41 -1.26 -18.23 3.74
C ILE A 41 -0.88 -18.38 2.25
N PRO A 42 -1.24 -19.50 1.59
CA PRO A 42 -0.98 -19.67 0.16
C PRO A 42 -1.79 -18.67 -0.69
N SER A 43 -1.16 -18.10 -1.71
CA SER A 43 -1.83 -17.17 -2.64
C SER A 43 -3.06 -17.79 -3.33
N ALA A 44 -2.98 -19.07 -3.67
CA ALA A 44 -4.10 -19.82 -4.26
C ALA A 44 -5.32 -19.88 -3.32
N ALA A 45 -5.11 -19.96 -2.01
CA ALA A 45 -6.20 -19.96 -1.03
C ALA A 45 -6.87 -18.57 -0.93
N LEU A 46 -6.09 -17.49 -1.02
CA LEU A 46 -6.63 -16.12 -1.07
C LEU A 46 -7.43 -15.85 -2.34
N GLN A 47 -7.00 -16.40 -3.48
CA GLN A 47 -7.68 -16.24 -4.77
C GLN A 47 -9.04 -16.96 -4.83
N GLN A 48 -9.30 -17.91 -3.93
CA GLN A 48 -10.57 -18.61 -3.83
C GLN A 48 -11.62 -17.84 -3.01
N LEU A 49 -11.21 -16.81 -2.25
CA LEU A 49 -12.13 -16.00 -1.45
C LEU A 49 -12.96 -15.08 -2.34
N THR A 50 -14.18 -14.79 -1.91
CA THR A 50 -15.01 -13.77 -2.54
C THR A 50 -14.66 -12.41 -1.93
N TRP A 51 -13.96 -11.57 -2.71
CA TRP A 51 -13.48 -10.26 -2.29
C TRP A 51 -14.55 -9.17 -2.52
N THR A 52 -14.96 -8.51 -1.44
CA THR A 52 -15.90 -7.39 -1.51
C THR A 52 -15.13 -6.06 -1.54
N PRO A 53 -15.32 -5.20 -2.55
CA PRO A 53 -14.72 -3.86 -2.55
C PRO A 53 -15.22 -3.02 -1.38
N VAL A 54 -14.32 -2.36 -0.67
CA VAL A 54 -14.67 -1.45 0.43
C VAL A 54 -15.06 -0.08 -0.12
N ASP A 55 -16.27 0.39 0.23
CA ASP A 55 -16.63 1.81 0.15
C ASP A 55 -16.06 2.52 1.37
N GLN A 56 -15.02 3.33 1.14
CA GLN A 56 -14.29 4.06 2.19
C GLN A 56 -15.07 5.23 2.79
N SER A 57 -16.14 5.67 2.14
CA SER A 57 -16.99 6.76 2.65
C SER A 57 -17.93 6.31 3.76
N LYS A 58 -17.98 5.00 4.05
CA LYS A 58 -18.93 4.40 4.98
C LYS A 58 -18.28 3.37 5.89
N THR A 59 -18.82 3.25 7.10
CA THR A 59 -18.53 2.12 7.99
C THR A 59 -19.00 0.82 7.34
N GLN A 60 -18.13 -0.19 7.29
CA GLN A 60 -18.47 -1.54 6.83
C GLN A 60 -18.69 -2.45 8.04
N THR A 61 -19.89 -3.00 8.17
CA THR A 61 -20.23 -3.97 9.21
C THR A 61 -20.47 -5.32 8.56
N THR A 62 -19.79 -6.36 9.05
CA THR A 62 -19.91 -7.72 8.53
C THR A 62 -20.35 -8.66 9.62
N GLN A 63 -21.41 -9.42 9.39
CA GLN A 63 -21.76 -10.54 10.24
C GLN A 63 -21.22 -11.82 9.60
N LEU A 64 -20.28 -12.47 10.29
CA LEU A 64 -19.72 -13.74 9.84
C LEU A 64 -20.71 -14.88 10.17
N ALA A 65 -21.41 -15.37 9.15
CA ALA A 65 -22.35 -16.48 9.32
C ALA A 65 -21.61 -17.82 9.53
N THR A 66 -22.16 -18.73 10.34
CA THR A 66 -21.57 -20.06 10.60
C THR A 66 -21.36 -20.89 9.32
N GLY A 67 -22.22 -20.68 8.31
CA GLY A 67 -22.08 -21.28 6.97
C GLY A 67 -21.39 -20.38 5.93
N GLY A 68 -20.68 -19.34 6.36
CA GLY A 68 -19.97 -18.41 5.49
C GLY A 68 -18.73 -19.02 4.83
N GLN A 69 -18.08 -18.23 3.97
CA GLN A 69 -16.81 -18.62 3.35
C GLN A 69 -15.73 -18.90 4.40
N GLN A 70 -14.83 -19.82 4.10
CA GLN A 70 -13.75 -20.24 5.00
C GLN A 70 -12.40 -20.10 4.30
N LEU A 71 -11.35 -19.88 5.10
CA LEU A 71 -9.97 -19.94 4.64
C LEU A 71 -9.30 -21.17 5.27
N ASN A 72 -9.22 -22.25 4.49
CA ASN A 72 -8.79 -23.57 4.95
C ASN A 72 -7.25 -23.66 5.03
N VAL A 73 -6.64 -22.89 5.92
CA VAL A 73 -5.21 -22.89 6.17
C VAL A 73 -4.91 -23.20 7.64
N PRO A 74 -3.80 -23.90 7.95
CA PRO A 74 -3.41 -24.13 9.34
C PRO A 74 -3.32 -22.81 10.12
N GLY A 75 -3.90 -22.78 11.32
CA GLY A 75 -3.90 -21.60 12.18
C GLY A 75 -5.07 -20.62 11.96
N ILE A 76 -5.96 -20.86 10.98
CA ILE A 76 -7.20 -20.10 10.79
C ILE A 76 -8.41 -21.04 10.95
N SER A 77 -9.39 -20.63 11.75
CA SER A 77 -10.60 -21.40 12.02
C SER A 77 -11.82 -20.50 12.07
N GLY A 78 -12.95 -20.99 11.55
CA GLY A 78 -14.21 -20.27 11.48
C GLY A 78 -14.43 -19.52 10.15
N PRO A 79 -15.58 -18.85 10.01
CA PRO A 79 -15.92 -18.07 8.83
C PRO A 79 -15.01 -16.84 8.69
N VAL A 80 -14.68 -16.48 7.44
CA VAL A 80 -13.85 -15.32 7.11
C VAL A 80 -14.59 -14.33 6.21
N ALA A 81 -14.16 -13.08 6.22
CA ALA A 81 -14.56 -12.08 5.24
C ALA A 81 -13.32 -11.57 4.50
N ALA A 82 -13.48 -11.27 3.22
CA ALA A 82 -12.40 -10.78 2.37
C ALA A 82 -12.80 -9.43 1.75
N TYR A 83 -11.95 -8.43 1.92
CA TYR A 83 -12.19 -7.05 1.52
C TYR A 83 -11.07 -6.53 0.64
N SER A 84 -11.40 -5.95 -0.50
CA SER A 84 -10.42 -5.30 -1.36
C SER A 84 -10.45 -3.79 -1.16
N VAL A 85 -9.26 -3.21 -1.04
CA VAL A 85 -9.05 -1.76 -0.96
C VAL A 85 -8.58 -1.25 -2.34
N PRO A 86 -9.05 -0.08 -2.81
CA PRO A 86 -8.60 0.48 -4.08
C PRO A 86 -7.08 0.65 -4.14
N ALA A 87 -6.45 0.40 -5.29
CA ALA A 87 -4.99 0.47 -5.43
C ALA A 87 -4.40 1.89 -5.29
N ASN A 88 -5.24 2.94 -5.27
CA ASN A 88 -4.83 4.35 -5.19
C ASN A 88 -4.38 4.78 -3.79
N ILE A 89 -4.51 3.90 -2.79
CA ILE A 89 -3.99 4.07 -1.44
C ILE A 89 -2.76 3.20 -1.31
N GLY A 90 -1.63 3.74 -1.76
CA GLY A 90 -0.31 3.21 -1.45
C GLY A 90 -0.10 3.27 0.07
N GLU A 91 0.47 2.18 0.60
CA GLU A 91 0.92 1.94 1.97
C GLU A 91 -0.08 2.20 3.13
N LEU A 92 -0.39 1.12 3.88
CA LEU A 92 -0.79 1.20 5.29
C LEU A 92 0.42 1.52 6.16
#